data_AF-A0A8B8IJK0-F1
#
_entry.id   AF-A0A8B8IJK0-F1
#
_cell.length_a   1.000
_cell.length_b   1.000
_cell.length_c   1.000
_cell.angle_alpha   90.00
_cell.angle_beta   90.00
_cell.angle_gamma   90.00
#
_symmetry.space_group_name_H-M   'P 1'
#
loop_
_entity.id
_entity.type
_entity.pdbx_description
1 polymer ?
#
loop_
_entity_poly.entity_id
_entity_poly.type
_entity_poly.pdbx_seq_one_letter_code
_entity_poly.pdbx_strand_id
1 'polypeptide(L)'
;MWARAARILRRVALLVPLLLTALALLLLPRPPPFSTSARLPSPPSTQPLVRDETHAQNSITENEIIFNEEGDEFSKRPWFISGGEQRPKRHEPHAKIFPEDSPGDDRIVEQLMYTLPKDEDVPIKKILLANGLGTWGVSGGRTEFIRNKCPVDRCTLTADSREAATADAILYKDHHTPFNVKRPINQIWILYYLECPYHTASLRPTSLDVFNWTATYRRDSDIVAPYERWVYHDALNTEKDLERNYAANKTKKVAWFVSNCHARNRRLQYARQLSKFIPVDIYGACGSHHCPRADPNCLEMLDKEYKFYLAFENSNCRDYVTEKFFVNGLQHDVVPIVMGARPPEYAAVAPHNSYIHVEEFAGPEELAAYLQRLDEDDTLYNSYFKWKGTGEFINTYFFCRVCAMVHANGRRQRSAHYTDVQAWWRDGACTRTEWRATRDQQSLRDPP
;
A
#
# COMPACT_ATOMS: atom_id res chain seq x y z
N MET A 1 14.58 13.56 59.50
CA MET A 1 15.11 12.19 59.32
C MET A 1 14.14 11.21 58.66
N TRP A 2 12.82 11.32 58.83
CA TRP A 2 11.86 10.32 58.33
C TRP A 2 11.63 10.33 56.80
N ALA A 3 11.75 11.48 56.13
CA ALA A 3 11.56 11.59 54.68
C ALA A 3 12.70 10.99 53.83
N ARG A 4 13.90 10.78 54.41
CA ARG A 4 15.02 10.10 53.73
C ARG A 4 14.89 8.58 53.82
N ALA A 5 14.44 8.05 54.95
CA ALA A 5 14.18 6.62 55.14
C ALA A 5 13.07 6.12 54.20
N ALA A 6 11.97 6.87 54.05
CA ALA A 6 10.86 6.50 53.16
C ALA A 6 11.26 6.48 51.66
N ARG A 7 12.20 7.33 51.24
CA ARG A 7 12.73 7.34 49.85
C ARG A 7 13.65 6.17 49.56
N ILE A 8 14.43 5.72 50.55
CA ILE A 8 15.30 4.54 50.41
C ILE A 8 14.45 3.27 50.35
N LEU A 9 13.44 3.13 51.22
CA LEU A 9 12.53 1.99 51.19
C LEU A 9 11.75 1.88 49.87
N ARG A 10 11.29 2.99 49.28
CA ARG A 10 10.64 2.98 47.95
C ARG A 10 11.59 2.57 46.82
N ARG A 11 12.86 2.98 46.86
CA ARG A 11 13.85 2.59 45.85
C ARG A 11 14.23 1.11 45.95
N VAL A 12 14.35 0.59 47.17
CA VAL A 12 14.61 -0.84 47.40
C VAL A 12 13.41 -1.69 46.97
N ALA A 13 12.17 -1.26 47.28
CA ALA A 13 10.95 -1.95 46.87
C ALA A 13 10.75 -2.02 45.34
N LEU A 14 11.31 -1.06 44.59
CA LEU A 14 11.27 -1.06 43.11
C LEU A 14 12.38 -1.90 42.47
N LEU A 15 13.49 -2.16 43.17
CA LEU A 15 14.62 -2.92 42.65
C LEU A 15 14.49 -4.43 42.88
N VAL A 16 13.76 -4.86 43.91
CA VAL A 16 13.54 -6.28 44.23
C VAL A 16 12.82 -7.05 43.10
N PRO A 17 11.75 -6.52 42.46
CA PRO A 17 11.10 -7.22 41.34
C PRO A 17 12.02 -7.35 40.12
N LEU A 18 12.85 -6.34 39.83
CA LEU A 18 13.78 -6.33 38.71
C LEU A 18 14.90 -7.36 38.89
N LEU A 19 15.43 -7.50 40.11
CA LEU A 19 16.42 -8.52 40.47
C LEU A 19 15.83 -9.93 40.39
N LEU A 20 14.58 -10.12 40.82
CA LEU A 20 13.90 -11.41 40.72
C LEU A 20 13.62 -11.81 39.26
N THR A 21 13.25 -10.86 38.39
CA THR A 21 13.07 -11.13 36.95
C THR A 21 14.39 -11.44 36.24
N ALA A 22 15.49 -10.78 36.61
CA ALA A 22 16.81 -11.05 36.04
C ALA A 22 17.33 -12.44 36.46
N LEU A 23 17.06 -12.85 37.70
CA LEU A 23 17.43 -14.19 38.19
C LEU A 23 16.59 -15.30 37.53
N ALA A 24 15.31 -15.04 37.26
CA ALA A 24 14.43 -15.98 36.54
C ALA A 24 14.87 -16.20 35.08
N LEU A 25 15.36 -15.15 34.40
CA LEU A 25 15.89 -15.25 33.03
C LEU A 25 17.22 -16.02 32.95
N LEU A 26 18.00 -16.05 34.03
CA LEU A 26 19.25 -16.83 34.12
C LEU A 26 19.02 -18.33 34.37
N LEU A 27 17.83 -18.70 34.86
CA LEU A 27 17.45 -20.08 35.16
C LEU A 27 16.67 -20.76 34.01
N LEU A 28 16.35 -20.03 32.94
CA LEU A 28 15.73 -20.62 31.76
C LEU A 28 16.76 -21.44 30.96
N PRO A 29 16.46 -22.70 30.60
CA PRO A 29 17.34 -23.51 29.76
C PRO A 29 17.51 -22.83 28.40
N ARG A 30 18.77 -22.64 27.99
CA ARG A 30 19.10 -22.08 26.67
C ARG A 30 18.65 -23.05 25.57
N PRO A 31 18.03 -22.57 24.48
CA PRO A 31 17.72 -23.42 23.34
C PRO A 31 19.02 -23.95 22.71
N PRO A 32 19.04 -25.21 22.23
CA PRO A 32 20.21 -25.76 21.58
C PRO A 32 20.53 -25.00 20.28
N PRO A 33 21.81 -24.91 19.88
CA PRO A 33 22.19 -24.28 18.63
C PRO A 33 21.64 -25.07 17.45
N PHE A 34 21.08 -24.36 16.45
CA PHE A 34 20.63 -24.94 15.20
C PHE A 34 21.80 -25.60 14.47
N SER A 35 21.73 -26.93 14.35
CA SER A 35 22.61 -27.74 13.51
C SER A 35 22.18 -27.59 12.05
N THR A 36 23.03 -26.96 11.25
CA THR A 36 22.93 -26.98 9.79
C THR A 36 23.52 -28.27 9.25
N SER A 37 22.67 -29.29 9.02
CA SER A 37 23.00 -30.37 8.10
C SER A 37 21.73 -31.11 7.69
N ALA A 38 21.13 -30.69 6.58
CA ALA A 38 20.21 -31.52 5.81
C ALA A 38 20.66 -31.45 4.35
N ARG A 39 21.43 -32.47 3.99
CA ARG A 39 21.93 -32.75 2.64
C ARG A 39 20.72 -33.15 1.77
N LEU A 40 20.40 -32.34 0.77
CA LEU A 40 19.41 -32.66 -0.26
C LEU A 40 19.87 -33.90 -1.07
N PRO A 41 18.97 -34.84 -1.42
CA PRO A 41 19.28 -35.92 -2.35
C PRO A 41 19.34 -35.38 -3.78
N SER A 42 20.36 -35.82 -4.52
CA SER A 42 20.56 -35.59 -5.95
C SER A 42 19.44 -36.24 -6.79
N PRO A 43 19.02 -35.60 -7.91
CA PRO A 43 18.02 -36.17 -8.82
C PRO A 43 18.62 -37.30 -9.68
N PRO A 44 17.83 -38.31 -10.06
CA PRO A 44 18.28 -39.38 -10.96
C PRO A 44 18.32 -38.92 -12.42
N SER A 45 19.34 -39.39 -13.14
CA SER A 45 19.48 -39.22 -14.60
C SER A 45 18.45 -40.07 -15.34
N THR A 46 17.82 -39.53 -16.38
CA THR A 46 17.21 -40.35 -17.45
C THR A 46 17.36 -39.66 -18.80
N GLN A 47 17.72 -40.49 -19.79
CA GLN A 47 18.00 -40.19 -21.19
C GLN A 47 16.72 -39.85 -21.99
N PRO A 48 16.84 -39.28 -23.21
CA PRO A 48 15.70 -38.75 -23.95
C PRO A 48 14.93 -39.85 -24.71
N LEU A 49 13.61 -39.81 -24.60
CA LEU A 49 12.67 -40.53 -25.46
C LEU A 49 12.13 -39.59 -26.53
N VAL A 50 12.13 -40.08 -27.77
CA VAL A 50 11.73 -39.42 -29.01
C VAL A 50 10.28 -39.76 -29.36
N ARG A 51 9.57 -38.76 -29.95
CA ARG A 51 8.22 -38.75 -30.58
C ARG A 51 7.02 -38.77 -29.62
N ASP A 52 5.94 -38.01 -29.84
CA ASP A 52 5.30 -37.61 -31.11
C ASP A 52 4.50 -36.30 -30.90
N GLU A 53 4.68 -35.28 -31.74
CA GLU A 53 3.90 -34.05 -31.70
C GLU A 53 2.65 -34.20 -32.59
N THR A 54 1.47 -34.21 -31.96
CA THR A 54 0.21 -33.88 -32.65
C THR A 54 -0.53 -32.82 -31.84
N HIS A 55 -0.74 -31.69 -32.51
CA HIS A 55 -1.54 -30.50 -32.17
C HIS A 55 -2.41 -30.52 -30.91
N ALA A 56 -2.07 -29.61 -29.99
CA ALA A 56 -3.05 -28.87 -29.20
C ALA A 56 -2.51 -27.45 -28.93
N GLN A 57 -2.96 -26.48 -29.72
CA GLN A 57 -2.83 -25.06 -29.39
C GLN A 57 -3.74 -24.76 -28.19
N ASN A 58 -3.17 -24.32 -27.07
CA ASN A 58 -3.89 -23.51 -26.08
C ASN A 58 -2.92 -22.68 -25.21
N SER A 59 -3.09 -21.37 -25.34
CA SER A 59 -2.70 -20.24 -24.47
C SER A 59 -1.74 -20.50 -23.31
N ILE A 60 -0.46 -20.19 -23.54
CA ILE A 60 0.45 -19.67 -22.52
C ILE A 60 1.00 -18.39 -23.15
N THR A 61 0.61 -17.21 -22.66
CA THR A 61 1.31 -15.98 -23.02
C THR A 61 2.69 -16.07 -22.37
N GLU A 62 3.65 -16.47 -23.20
CA GLU A 62 5.07 -16.57 -22.94
C GLU A 62 5.59 -15.27 -22.30
N ASN A 63 6.56 -15.42 -21.40
CA ASN A 63 7.52 -14.37 -21.13
C ASN A 63 8.10 -13.94 -22.48
N GLU A 64 7.72 -12.76 -22.99
CA GLU A 64 8.38 -12.23 -24.18
C GLU A 64 9.84 -11.96 -23.82
N ILE A 65 10.65 -12.90 -24.24
CA ILE A 65 12.09 -12.95 -24.08
C ILE A 65 12.71 -12.24 -25.29
N ILE A 66 13.67 -11.35 -25.05
CA ILE A 66 14.53 -10.80 -26.10
C ILE A 66 15.95 -11.30 -25.87
N PHE A 67 16.66 -11.59 -26.95
CA PHE A 67 18.08 -11.88 -26.94
C PHE A 67 18.88 -10.60 -27.22
N ASN A 68 19.93 -10.31 -26.42
CA ASN A 68 20.90 -9.26 -26.79
C ASN A 68 21.80 -9.73 -27.96
N GLU A 69 22.67 -8.85 -28.46
CA GLU A 69 23.63 -9.18 -29.54
C GLU A 69 24.63 -10.29 -29.14
N GLU A 70 24.75 -10.59 -27.85
CA GLU A 70 25.60 -11.63 -27.28
C GLU A 70 24.83 -12.95 -27.02
N GLY A 71 23.53 -13.00 -27.30
CA GLY A 71 22.67 -14.18 -27.14
C GLY A 71 22.08 -14.38 -25.74
N ASP A 72 22.22 -13.42 -24.82
CA ASP A 72 21.65 -13.49 -23.48
C ASP A 72 20.15 -13.18 -23.47
N GLU A 73 19.42 -14.00 -22.71
CA GLU A 73 17.97 -13.94 -22.51
C GLU A 73 17.60 -12.81 -21.52
N PHE A 74 16.75 -11.85 -21.94
CA PHE A 74 16.22 -10.83 -21.03
C PHE A 74 14.71 -10.63 -21.16
N SER A 75 14.06 -10.45 -20.02
CA SER A 75 12.62 -10.17 -19.93
C SER A 75 12.26 -8.78 -20.44
N LYS A 76 11.25 -8.68 -21.32
CA LYS A 76 10.68 -7.38 -21.73
C LYS A 76 9.93 -6.65 -20.62
N ARG A 77 9.62 -7.31 -19.50
CA ARG A 77 8.82 -6.70 -18.44
C ARG A 77 9.61 -5.61 -17.72
N PRO A 78 8.95 -4.51 -17.30
CA PRO A 78 9.58 -3.46 -16.51
C PRO A 78 10.28 -3.99 -15.26
N TRP A 79 11.41 -3.39 -14.89
CA TRP A 79 12.28 -3.85 -13.79
C TRP A 79 11.64 -3.98 -12.40
N PHE A 80 10.46 -3.39 -12.18
CA PHE A 80 9.71 -3.44 -10.93
C PHE A 80 8.60 -4.50 -10.92
N ILE A 81 8.44 -5.23 -12.03
CA ILE A 81 7.57 -6.40 -12.18
C ILE A 81 8.40 -7.66 -11.85
N SER A 82 7.78 -8.69 -11.28
CA SER A 82 8.46 -9.96 -10.98
C SER A 82 9.10 -10.56 -12.24
N GLY A 83 10.40 -10.88 -12.14
CA GLY A 83 11.21 -11.35 -13.26
C GLY A 83 11.44 -10.32 -14.38
N GLY A 84 11.11 -9.06 -14.16
CA GLY A 84 11.33 -7.97 -15.13
C GLY A 84 12.74 -7.41 -15.08
N GLU A 85 13.29 -7.10 -16.26
CA GLU A 85 14.65 -6.60 -16.42
C GLU A 85 14.71 -5.33 -17.26
N GLN A 86 13.58 -4.93 -17.87
CA GLN A 86 13.51 -3.75 -18.71
C GLN A 86 13.72 -2.48 -17.88
N ARG A 87 14.84 -1.82 -18.13
CA ARG A 87 15.21 -0.53 -17.55
C ARG A 87 14.83 0.63 -18.48
N PRO A 88 14.59 1.83 -17.95
CA PRO A 88 14.45 3.02 -18.78
C PRO A 88 15.75 3.30 -19.54
N LYS A 89 15.66 3.40 -20.87
CA LYS A 89 16.82 3.48 -21.77
C LYS A 89 17.27 4.90 -22.08
N ARG A 90 16.32 5.83 -22.18
CA ARG A 90 16.55 7.22 -22.60
C ARG A 90 15.96 8.18 -21.58
N HIS A 91 16.70 9.23 -21.26
CA HIS A 91 16.17 10.35 -20.49
C HIS A 91 15.13 11.12 -21.31
N GLU A 92 13.94 11.32 -20.73
CA GLU A 92 12.87 12.13 -21.30
C GLU A 92 12.63 13.37 -20.41
N PRO A 93 13.04 14.57 -20.88
CA PRO A 93 12.93 15.80 -20.08
C PRO A 93 11.50 16.17 -19.69
N HIS A 94 10.51 15.77 -20.51
CA HIS A 94 9.09 16.06 -20.34
C HIS A 94 8.27 14.79 -20.01
N ALA A 95 8.89 13.81 -19.36
CA ALA A 95 8.18 12.65 -18.84
C ALA A 95 7.00 13.09 -17.94
N LYS A 96 5.87 12.38 -18.03
CA LYS A 96 4.64 12.72 -17.30
C LYS A 96 4.68 12.23 -15.84
N ILE A 97 5.53 12.85 -15.04
CA ILE A 97 5.85 12.38 -13.68
C ILE A 97 5.34 13.30 -12.57
N PHE A 98 4.90 14.52 -12.89
CA PHE A 98 4.28 15.45 -11.93
C PHE A 98 2.75 15.48 -12.05
N PRO A 99 2.01 15.87 -10.99
CA PRO A 99 0.54 15.89 -11.00
C PRO A 99 -0.08 16.67 -12.16
N GLU A 100 0.51 17.79 -12.56
CA GLU A 100 0.05 18.61 -13.69
C GLU A 100 0.19 17.93 -15.06
N ASP A 101 1.07 16.92 -15.19
CA ASP A 101 1.30 16.25 -16.47
C ASP A 101 0.23 15.18 -16.77
N SER A 102 -0.33 14.58 -15.71
CA SER A 102 -1.39 13.56 -15.76
C SER A 102 -2.34 13.72 -14.56
N PRO A 103 -3.31 14.65 -14.62
CA PRO A 103 -4.24 14.90 -13.53
C PRO A 103 -5.10 13.67 -13.20
N GLY A 104 -5.13 13.27 -11.92
CA GLY A 104 -5.94 12.15 -11.43
C GLY A 104 -5.31 10.76 -11.61
N ASP A 105 -4.19 10.66 -12.33
CA ASP A 105 -3.37 9.44 -12.41
C ASP A 105 -2.43 9.32 -11.20
N ASP A 106 -1.87 8.15 -10.92
CA ASP A 106 -0.89 7.97 -9.85
C ASP A 106 0.57 8.23 -10.26
N ARG A 107 0.87 8.14 -11.56
CA ARG A 107 2.18 8.34 -12.20
C ARG A 107 3.28 7.42 -11.65
N ILE A 108 2.95 6.33 -10.95
CA ILE A 108 3.93 5.48 -10.26
C ILE A 108 4.85 4.83 -11.28
N VAL A 109 4.29 4.28 -12.36
CA VAL A 109 5.05 3.59 -13.42
C VAL A 109 5.98 4.57 -14.13
N GLU A 110 5.48 5.75 -14.50
CA GLU A 110 6.23 6.81 -15.16
C GLU A 110 7.38 7.29 -14.28
N GLN A 111 7.15 7.44 -12.97
CA GLN A 111 8.18 7.80 -12.00
C GLN A 111 9.24 6.69 -11.84
N LEU A 112 8.85 5.41 -11.89
CA LEU A 112 9.78 4.27 -11.84
C LEU A 112 10.55 4.07 -13.16
N MET A 113 10.03 4.58 -14.27
CA MET A 113 10.65 4.54 -15.60
C MET A 113 11.36 5.86 -15.96
N TYR A 114 11.48 6.79 -15.03
CA TYR A 114 12.31 7.98 -15.22
C TYR A 114 13.80 7.65 -15.01
N THR A 115 14.67 8.22 -15.86
CA THR A 115 16.13 8.09 -15.73
C THR A 115 16.83 9.41 -16.05
N LEU A 116 18.07 9.56 -15.60
CA LEU A 116 18.92 10.73 -15.88
C LEU A 116 19.68 10.56 -17.21
N PRO A 117 20.14 11.66 -17.84
CA PRO A 117 21.10 11.57 -18.94
C PRO A 117 22.36 10.80 -18.52
N LYS A 118 22.85 9.90 -19.39
CA LYS A 118 24.02 9.07 -19.11
C LYS A 118 25.33 9.86 -19.18
N ASP A 119 25.38 10.90 -19.99
CA ASP A 119 26.61 11.64 -20.33
C ASP A 119 26.82 12.89 -19.46
N GLU A 120 26.06 13.03 -18.36
CA GLU A 120 26.14 14.17 -17.45
C GLU A 120 26.66 13.74 -16.07
N ASP A 121 27.58 14.53 -15.50
CA ASP A 121 27.92 14.41 -14.09
C ASP A 121 26.82 15.04 -13.24
N VAL A 122 25.92 14.19 -12.74
CA VAL A 122 24.78 14.63 -11.94
C VAL A 122 25.14 14.62 -10.45
N PRO A 123 24.98 15.75 -9.73
CA PRO A 123 25.34 15.83 -8.31
C PRO A 123 24.44 14.93 -7.45
N ILE A 124 24.96 14.44 -6.32
CA ILE A 124 24.16 13.68 -5.36
C ILE A 124 23.20 14.63 -4.63
N LYS A 125 21.92 14.30 -4.62
CA LYS A 125 20.88 15.03 -3.88
C LYS A 125 20.71 14.51 -2.46
N LYS A 126 20.63 15.42 -1.48
CA LYS A 126 20.46 15.07 -0.07
C LYS A 126 18.99 15.16 0.34
N ILE A 127 18.45 14.06 0.84
CA ILE A 127 17.07 13.96 1.32
C ILE A 127 17.11 13.72 2.84
N LEU A 128 16.60 14.68 3.60
CA LEU A 128 16.53 14.60 5.06
C LEU A 128 15.16 14.07 5.51
N LEU A 129 15.17 13.02 6.33
CA LEU A 129 13.97 12.45 6.92
C LEU A 129 13.76 13.04 8.32
N ALA A 130 12.79 13.95 8.44
CA ALA A 130 12.62 14.75 9.66
C ALA A 130 12.30 13.89 10.90
N ASN A 131 11.66 12.74 10.69
CA ASN A 131 11.24 11.81 11.74
C ASN A 131 12.23 10.67 11.98
N GLY A 132 13.46 10.78 11.46
CA GLY A 132 14.50 9.77 11.60
C GLY A 132 14.36 8.60 10.62
N LEU A 133 15.48 7.92 10.33
CA LEU A 133 15.53 6.81 9.35
C LEU A 133 14.67 5.59 9.78
N GLY A 134 14.62 5.30 11.09
CA GLY A 134 13.95 4.11 11.61
C GLY A 134 12.43 4.11 11.40
N THR A 135 11.77 5.28 11.41
CA THR A 135 10.31 5.38 11.15
C THR A 135 9.93 5.05 9.72
N TRP A 136 10.92 4.97 8.82
CA TRP A 136 10.79 4.61 7.42
C TRP A 136 11.37 3.22 7.11
N GLY A 137 12.02 2.56 8.07
CA GLY A 137 12.64 1.26 7.84
C GLY A 137 13.83 1.29 6.87
N VAL A 138 14.50 2.44 6.72
CA VAL A 138 15.61 2.62 5.77
C VAL A 138 16.94 2.89 6.46
N SER A 139 18.02 2.70 5.72
CA SER A 139 19.38 3.04 6.15
C SER A 139 19.81 4.40 5.58
N GLY A 140 20.68 5.09 6.31
CA GLY A 140 21.29 6.34 5.84
C GLY A 140 22.27 6.11 4.69
N GLY A 141 22.66 7.20 4.04
CA GLY A 141 23.55 7.16 2.89
C GLY A 141 22.83 6.78 1.59
N ARG A 142 23.55 6.12 0.67
CA ARG A 142 23.05 5.71 -0.64
C ARG A 142 22.43 4.30 -0.66
N THR A 143 22.43 3.61 0.48
CA THR A 143 22.09 2.18 0.59
C THR A 143 20.73 1.86 -0.02
N GLU A 144 19.72 2.67 0.28
CA GLU A 144 18.36 2.46 -0.23
C GLU A 144 18.31 2.47 -1.76
N PHE A 145 19.05 3.38 -2.39
CA PHE A 145 19.01 3.54 -3.84
C PHE A 145 19.82 2.48 -4.58
N ILE A 146 20.98 2.10 -4.03
CA ILE A 146 21.87 1.09 -4.63
C ILE A 146 21.26 -0.31 -4.47
N ARG A 147 20.77 -0.64 -3.26
CA ARG A 147 20.18 -1.96 -2.97
C ARG A 147 18.97 -2.26 -3.87
N ASN A 148 18.09 -1.27 -4.05
CA ASN A 148 16.93 -1.41 -4.91
C ASN A 148 17.25 -1.22 -6.40
N LYS A 149 18.53 -0.97 -6.75
CA LYS A 149 18.97 -0.71 -8.12
C LYS A 149 18.10 0.37 -8.79
N CYS A 150 17.83 1.49 -8.11
CA CYS A 150 16.99 2.55 -8.65
C CYS A 150 17.57 3.07 -9.99
N PRO A 151 16.75 3.32 -11.03
CA PRO A 151 17.23 3.97 -12.26
C PRO A 151 17.84 5.36 -12.00
N VAL A 152 17.34 6.07 -10.99
CA VAL A 152 17.94 7.27 -10.45
C VAL A 152 18.44 6.98 -9.03
N ASP A 153 19.76 6.82 -8.88
CA ASP A 153 20.40 6.41 -7.63
C ASP A 153 21.27 7.51 -6.99
N ARG A 154 21.24 8.72 -7.55
CA ARG A 154 22.08 9.85 -7.16
C ARG A 154 21.45 10.67 -6.04
N CYS A 155 21.05 9.96 -4.98
CA CYS A 155 20.56 10.56 -3.75
C CYS A 155 21.20 9.93 -2.52
N THR A 156 21.15 10.64 -1.40
CA THR A 156 21.57 10.14 -0.09
C THR A 156 20.50 10.48 0.96
N LEU A 157 20.20 9.51 1.82
CA LEU A 157 19.28 9.68 2.95
C LEU A 157 20.03 10.08 4.21
N THR A 158 19.49 11.02 4.96
CA THR A 158 20.03 11.45 6.26
C THR A 158 18.89 11.71 7.25
N ALA A 159 19.18 11.59 8.54
CA ALA A 159 18.33 12.07 9.63
C ALA A 159 19.06 13.09 10.52
N ASP A 160 20.23 13.57 10.08
CA ASP A 160 21.00 14.55 10.84
C ASP A 160 20.40 15.95 10.65
N SER A 161 19.72 16.44 11.68
CA SER A 161 19.10 17.77 11.69
C SER A 161 20.07 18.93 11.39
N ARG A 162 21.38 18.74 11.58
CA ARG A 162 22.41 19.75 11.22
C ARG A 162 22.49 19.97 9.71
N GLU A 163 22.05 18.99 8.92
CA GLU A 163 22.05 19.06 7.47
C GLU A 163 20.77 19.71 6.91
N ALA A 164 19.79 20.07 7.75
CA ALA A 164 18.52 20.65 7.32
C ALA A 164 18.68 21.92 6.47
N ALA A 165 19.71 22.74 6.71
CA ALA A 165 19.96 23.94 5.90
C ALA A 165 20.53 23.65 4.50
N THR A 166 21.06 22.44 4.27
CA THR A 166 21.76 22.05 3.02
C THR A 166 21.11 20.89 2.28
N ALA A 167 20.06 20.29 2.85
CA ALA A 167 19.30 19.24 2.18
C ALA A 167 18.57 19.80 0.94
N ASP A 168 18.51 19.03 -0.13
CA ASP A 168 17.71 19.36 -1.31
C ASP A 168 16.22 19.13 -1.06
N ALA A 169 15.89 18.13 -0.25
CA ALA A 169 14.52 17.85 0.17
C ALA A 169 14.44 17.46 1.65
N ILE A 170 13.32 17.80 2.29
CA ILE A 170 12.98 17.39 3.65
C ILE A 170 11.62 16.71 3.64
N LEU A 171 11.56 15.49 4.16
CA LEU A 171 10.34 14.68 4.25
C LEU A 171 9.82 14.68 5.69
N TYR A 172 8.59 15.16 5.86
CA TYR A 172 7.87 15.24 7.13
C TYR A 172 6.77 14.18 7.18
N LYS A 173 6.91 13.21 8.06
CA LYS A 173 5.94 12.13 8.30
C LYS A 173 4.95 12.53 9.38
N ASP A 174 3.66 12.53 9.06
CA ASP A 174 2.51 12.67 9.98
C ASP A 174 2.37 14.03 10.72
N HIS A 175 3.46 14.78 10.90
CA HIS A 175 3.46 16.08 11.55
C HIS A 175 4.60 16.95 11.03
N HIS A 176 4.41 18.26 11.17
CA HIS A 176 5.40 19.26 10.81
C HIS A 176 6.00 19.88 12.07
N THR A 177 7.28 19.59 12.30
CA THR A 177 8.09 20.29 13.31
C THR A 177 9.20 21.03 12.58
N PRO A 178 9.14 22.36 12.46
CA PRO A 178 10.11 23.12 11.66
C PRO A 178 11.50 23.02 12.27
N PHE A 179 12.51 22.91 11.41
CA PHE A 179 13.90 23.07 11.82
C PHE A 179 14.19 24.56 12.00
N ASN A 180 15.00 24.91 13.02
CA ASN A 180 15.43 26.29 13.24
C ASN A 180 16.57 26.68 12.26
N VAL A 181 16.29 26.62 10.96
CA VAL A 181 17.22 26.93 9.87
C VAL A 181 16.53 27.79 8.82
N LYS A 182 17.28 28.67 8.16
CA LYS A 182 16.77 29.43 7.02
C LYS A 182 16.58 28.48 5.84
N ARG A 183 15.34 28.33 5.38
CA ARG A 183 14.98 27.49 4.22
C ARG A 183 15.60 28.05 2.92
N PRO A 184 16.42 27.28 2.19
CA PRO A 184 16.87 27.66 0.86
C PRO A 184 15.72 27.70 -0.15
N ILE A 185 15.77 28.61 -1.14
CA ILE A 185 14.72 28.81 -2.14
C ILE A 185 14.37 27.55 -2.95
N ASN A 186 15.37 26.69 -3.18
CA ASN A 186 15.23 25.46 -3.98
C ASN A 186 15.02 24.20 -3.12
N GLN A 187 14.87 24.34 -1.80
CA GLN A 187 14.66 23.20 -0.91
C GLN A 187 13.20 22.76 -0.92
N ILE A 188 12.99 21.48 -1.21
CA ILE A 188 11.67 20.87 -1.37
C ILE A 188 11.19 20.31 -0.03
N TRP A 189 10.09 20.83 0.50
CA TRP A 189 9.46 20.26 1.70
C TRP A 189 8.30 19.36 1.28
N ILE A 190 8.32 18.12 1.77
CA ILE A 190 7.39 17.06 1.38
C ILE A 190 6.61 16.63 2.63
N LEU A 191 5.28 16.70 2.56
CA LEU A 191 4.39 16.19 3.61
C LEU A 191 3.95 14.76 3.28
N TYR A 192 4.16 13.83 4.20
CA TYR A 192 3.71 12.44 4.05
C TYR A 192 2.58 12.09 5.01
N TYR A 193 1.53 11.48 4.46
CA TYR A 193 0.42 10.88 5.20
C TYR A 193 0.01 9.54 4.62
N LEU A 194 -0.06 8.51 5.47
CA LEU A 194 -0.65 7.21 5.11
C LEU A 194 -2.08 7.06 5.64
N GLU A 195 -2.38 7.64 6.80
CA GLU A 195 -3.73 7.66 7.38
C GLU A 195 -4.62 8.74 6.76
N CYS A 196 -5.94 8.58 6.86
CA CYS A 196 -6.90 9.49 6.23
C CYS A 196 -6.97 10.89 6.91
N PRO A 197 -7.58 11.90 6.26
CA PRO A 197 -7.73 13.24 6.82
C PRO A 197 -8.32 13.28 8.23
N TYR A 198 -9.23 12.38 8.58
CA TYR A 198 -9.81 12.33 9.92
C TYR A 198 -8.87 11.80 11.01
N HIS A 199 -7.79 11.12 10.63
CA HIS A 199 -6.83 10.46 11.51
C HIS A 199 -5.41 11.06 11.44
N THR A 200 -5.27 12.22 10.80
CA THR A 200 -4.01 12.99 10.73
C THR A 200 -4.06 14.21 11.65
N ALA A 201 -2.90 14.71 12.07
CA ALA A 201 -2.80 15.92 12.88
C ALA A 201 -3.22 17.18 12.08
N SER A 202 -3.65 18.23 12.80
CA SER A 202 -3.83 19.55 12.19
C SER A 202 -2.47 20.21 11.99
N LEU A 203 -2.26 20.84 10.84
CA LEU A 203 -1.04 21.59 10.50
C LEU A 203 -1.23 23.11 10.64
N ARG A 204 -2.46 23.58 10.82
CA ARG A 204 -2.83 24.98 11.04
C ARG A 204 -2.68 25.34 12.53
N PRO A 205 -2.30 26.59 12.82
CA PRO A 205 -1.95 27.65 11.87
C PRO A 205 -0.49 27.61 11.37
N THR A 206 0.32 26.68 11.86
CA THR A 206 1.80 26.74 11.79
C THR A 206 2.43 26.39 10.44
N SER A 207 1.68 25.83 9.49
CA SER A 207 2.24 25.24 8.26
C SER A 207 1.57 25.73 6.96
N LEU A 208 1.20 27.01 6.91
CA LEU A 208 0.76 27.66 5.67
C LEU A 208 1.97 27.98 4.77
N ASP A 209 1.84 27.74 3.47
CA ASP A 209 2.83 28.08 2.44
C ASP A 209 4.25 27.50 2.64
N VAL A 210 4.36 26.37 3.35
CA VAL A 210 5.66 25.73 3.62
C VAL A 210 5.92 24.48 2.79
N PHE A 211 4.90 23.76 2.33
CA PHE A 211 5.06 22.50 1.63
C PHE A 211 5.05 22.69 0.12
N ASN A 212 6.07 22.13 -0.54
CA ASN A 212 6.10 22.04 -1.99
C ASN A 212 5.27 20.86 -2.47
N TRP A 213 5.48 19.70 -1.83
CA TRP A 213 4.97 18.42 -2.29
C TRP A 213 4.17 17.70 -1.23
N THR A 214 3.28 16.84 -1.70
CA THR A 214 2.57 15.87 -0.88
C THR A 214 2.95 14.45 -1.30
N ALA A 215 3.01 13.56 -0.32
CA ALA A 215 3.26 12.14 -0.49
C ALA A 215 2.22 11.34 0.28
N THR A 216 1.06 11.11 -0.32
CA THR A 216 -0.08 10.46 0.34
C THR A 216 -0.70 9.39 -0.55
N TYR A 217 -1.68 8.64 -0.04
CA TYR A 217 -2.43 7.70 -0.86
C TYR A 217 -3.27 8.35 -1.97
N ARG A 218 -3.55 9.67 -1.90
CA ARG A 218 -4.34 10.36 -2.93
C ARG A 218 -3.58 10.42 -4.25
N ARG A 219 -4.27 10.12 -5.35
CA ARG A 219 -3.68 10.10 -6.70
C ARG A 219 -3.22 11.47 -7.17
N ASP A 220 -3.79 12.55 -6.63
CA ASP A 220 -3.35 13.92 -6.91
C ASP A 220 -2.16 14.41 -6.05
N SER A 221 -1.51 13.53 -5.29
CA SER A 221 -0.24 13.85 -4.59
C SER A 221 0.94 13.89 -5.55
N ASP A 222 1.97 14.72 -5.29
CA ASP A 222 3.20 14.72 -6.08
C ASP A 222 3.85 13.33 -6.14
N ILE A 223 3.87 12.61 -5.00
CA ILE A 223 4.38 11.24 -4.90
C ILE A 223 3.30 10.36 -4.26
N VAL A 224 2.52 9.65 -5.07
CA VAL A 224 1.47 8.77 -4.55
C VAL A 224 2.07 7.61 -3.76
N ALA A 225 1.65 7.46 -2.50
CA ALA A 225 2.07 6.41 -1.59
C ALA A 225 0.86 5.53 -1.24
N PRO A 226 0.41 4.65 -2.16
CA PRO A 226 -0.69 3.75 -1.88
C PRO A 226 -0.25 2.63 -0.95
N TYR A 227 -1.21 1.94 -0.34
CA TYR A 227 -0.92 0.74 0.45
C TYR A 227 -0.38 -0.39 -0.43
N GLU A 228 -0.99 -0.58 -1.61
CA GLU A 228 -0.55 -1.52 -2.63
C GLU A 228 -0.82 -0.95 -4.03
N ARG A 229 -0.17 -1.48 -5.06
CA ARG A 229 -0.41 -1.10 -6.46
C ARG A 229 -0.49 -2.33 -7.35
N TRP A 230 -1.68 -2.61 -7.87
CA TRP A 230 -1.90 -3.66 -8.88
C TRP A 230 -1.49 -3.18 -10.27
N VAL A 231 -0.75 -3.99 -11.03
CA VAL A 231 -0.40 -3.71 -12.44
C VAL A 231 -0.72 -4.93 -13.29
N TYR A 232 -1.38 -4.72 -14.42
CA TYR A 232 -1.60 -5.77 -15.43
C TYR A 232 -0.31 -6.10 -16.18
N HIS A 233 -0.11 -7.39 -16.48
CA HIS A 233 0.93 -7.84 -17.39
C HIS A 233 0.62 -7.38 -18.82
N ASP A 234 -0.66 -7.38 -19.19
CA ASP A 234 -1.18 -6.79 -20.42
C ASP A 234 -2.50 -6.07 -20.12
N ALA A 235 -2.51 -4.75 -20.33
CA ALA A 235 -3.68 -3.91 -20.05
C ALA A 235 -4.89 -4.21 -20.95
N LEU A 236 -4.69 -4.91 -22.07
CA LEU A 236 -5.78 -5.34 -22.97
C LEU A 236 -6.38 -6.68 -22.54
N ASN A 237 -5.67 -7.46 -21.73
CA ASN A 237 -6.07 -8.80 -21.29
C ASN A 237 -6.18 -8.83 -19.76
N THR A 238 -7.29 -8.28 -19.26
CA THR A 238 -7.53 -8.11 -17.81
C THR A 238 -8.22 -9.29 -17.14
N GLU A 239 -8.61 -10.30 -17.91
CA GLU A 239 -9.30 -11.49 -17.47
C GLU A 239 -8.74 -12.73 -18.15
N LYS A 240 -8.81 -13.87 -17.46
CA LYS A 240 -8.60 -15.19 -18.05
C LYS A 240 -9.51 -16.21 -17.41
N ASP A 241 -9.80 -17.27 -18.15
CA ASP A 241 -10.54 -18.41 -17.59
C ASP A 241 -9.63 -19.21 -16.65
N LEU A 242 -10.21 -19.63 -15.52
CA LEU A 242 -9.51 -20.33 -14.46
C LEU A 242 -10.18 -21.68 -14.25
N GLU A 243 -9.37 -22.75 -14.19
CA GLU A 243 -9.87 -24.09 -13.88
C GLU A 243 -10.29 -24.23 -12.42
N ARG A 244 -9.71 -23.43 -11.54
CA ARG A 244 -9.97 -23.46 -10.09
C ARG A 244 -11.35 -22.89 -9.77
N ASN A 245 -12.17 -23.68 -9.09
CA ASN A 245 -13.38 -23.19 -8.42
C ASN A 245 -13.02 -22.60 -7.04
N TYR A 246 -13.05 -21.28 -6.92
CA TYR A 246 -12.80 -20.53 -5.69
C TYR A 246 -13.95 -20.60 -4.67
N ALA A 247 -15.15 -21.05 -5.06
CA ALA A 247 -16.25 -21.28 -4.14
C ALA A 247 -16.18 -22.66 -3.46
N ALA A 248 -15.43 -23.60 -4.04
CA ALA A 248 -15.38 -24.97 -3.58
C ALA A 248 -14.97 -25.06 -2.10
N ASN A 249 -15.72 -25.86 -1.34
CA ASN A 249 -15.53 -26.12 0.10
C ASN A 249 -15.73 -24.92 1.05
N LYS A 250 -16.07 -23.73 0.53
CA LYS A 250 -16.38 -22.55 1.36
C LYS A 250 -17.80 -22.64 1.90
N THR A 251 -17.94 -22.81 3.20
CA THR A 251 -19.25 -22.97 3.87
C THR A 251 -19.76 -21.67 4.49
N LYS A 252 -18.86 -20.77 4.88
CA LYS A 252 -19.21 -19.50 5.54
C LYS A 252 -19.36 -18.38 4.51
N LYS A 253 -20.23 -17.42 4.84
CA LYS A 253 -20.60 -16.35 3.91
C LYS A 253 -19.68 -15.15 4.04
N VAL A 254 -19.83 -14.34 5.07
CA VAL A 254 -19.12 -13.06 5.21
C VAL A 254 -18.26 -13.03 6.47
N ALA A 255 -16.99 -12.70 6.33
CA ALA A 255 -16.09 -12.38 7.45
C ALA A 255 -15.83 -10.87 7.54
N TRP A 256 -15.59 -10.36 8.75
CA TRP A 256 -15.11 -8.99 8.94
C TRP A 256 -14.11 -8.88 10.09
N PHE A 257 -12.92 -8.36 9.83
CA PHE A 257 -11.87 -8.14 10.82
C PHE A 257 -11.82 -6.68 11.24
N VAL A 258 -12.23 -6.38 12.48
CA VAL A 258 -12.41 -5.00 12.93
C VAL A 258 -12.16 -4.81 14.42
N SER A 259 -11.49 -3.71 14.74
CA SER A 259 -11.19 -3.29 16.12
C SER A 259 -11.54 -1.83 16.43
N ASN A 260 -11.69 -0.98 15.42
CA ASN A 260 -12.22 0.37 15.60
C ASN A 260 -13.73 0.37 15.38
N CYS A 261 -14.47 0.33 16.48
CA CYS A 261 -15.94 0.19 16.52
C CYS A 261 -16.68 1.53 16.37
N HIS A 262 -15.96 2.65 16.48
CA HIS A 262 -16.52 4.00 16.46
C HIS A 262 -16.02 4.80 15.25
N ALA A 263 -15.81 4.10 14.14
CA ALA A 263 -15.48 4.70 12.84
C ALA A 263 -16.55 5.72 12.39
N ARG A 264 -16.10 6.80 11.73
CA ARG A 264 -16.95 7.96 11.40
C ARG A 264 -17.93 7.71 10.24
N ASN A 265 -17.71 6.65 9.47
CA ASN A 265 -18.51 6.28 8.29
C ASN A 265 -19.64 5.28 8.59
N ARG A 266 -19.93 5.00 9.86
CA ARG A 266 -21.00 4.08 10.28
C ARG A 266 -20.88 2.64 9.76
N ARG A 267 -19.67 2.21 9.38
CA ARG A 267 -19.41 0.85 8.87
C ARG A 267 -19.89 -0.28 9.79
N LEU A 268 -19.83 -0.08 11.12
CA LEU A 268 -20.30 -1.06 12.10
C LEU A 268 -21.83 -1.18 12.08
N GLN A 269 -22.54 -0.06 11.95
CA GLN A 269 -23.98 -0.05 11.78
C GLN A 269 -24.38 -0.74 10.48
N TYR A 270 -23.68 -0.46 9.38
CA TYR A 270 -23.92 -1.11 8.09
C TYR A 270 -23.74 -2.63 8.19
N ALA A 271 -22.59 -3.08 8.72
CA ALA A 271 -22.32 -4.52 8.91
C ALA A 271 -23.40 -5.20 9.77
N ARG A 272 -23.85 -4.57 10.86
CA ARG A 272 -24.93 -5.09 11.70
C ARG A 272 -26.30 -5.14 11.01
N GLN A 273 -26.58 -4.21 10.10
CA GLN A 273 -27.81 -4.28 9.28
C GLN A 273 -27.69 -5.42 8.26
N LEU A 274 -26.53 -5.58 7.62
CA LEU A 274 -26.26 -6.69 6.71
C LEU A 274 -26.41 -8.05 7.40
N SER A 275 -25.93 -8.19 8.65
CA SER A 275 -26.06 -9.41 9.47
C SER A 275 -27.49 -9.89 9.69
N LYS A 276 -28.51 -9.05 9.44
CA LYS A 276 -29.92 -9.46 9.54
C LYS A 276 -30.40 -10.29 8.35
N PHE A 277 -29.71 -10.18 7.21
CA PHE A 277 -30.12 -10.77 5.94
C PHE A 277 -29.15 -11.86 5.46
N ILE A 278 -27.89 -11.84 5.91
CA ILE A 278 -26.88 -12.86 5.60
C ILE A 278 -25.95 -13.06 6.81
N PRO A 279 -25.45 -14.28 7.10
CA PRO A 279 -24.49 -14.48 8.19
C PRO A 279 -23.20 -13.68 8.00
N VAL A 280 -22.85 -12.87 9.01
CA VAL A 280 -21.61 -12.08 9.05
C VAL A 280 -20.87 -12.38 10.35
N ASP A 281 -19.70 -13.02 10.24
CA ASP A 281 -18.84 -13.28 11.38
C ASP A 281 -17.90 -12.08 11.60
N ILE A 282 -18.09 -11.39 12.72
CA ILE A 282 -17.31 -10.20 13.07
C ILE A 282 -16.23 -10.59 14.08
N TYR A 283 -14.97 -10.48 13.67
CA TYR A 283 -13.80 -10.76 14.49
C TYR A 283 -13.14 -9.49 15.02
N GLY A 284 -12.62 -9.59 16.24
CA GLY A 284 -11.91 -8.52 16.93
C GLY A 284 -12.81 -7.77 17.91
N ALA A 285 -12.38 -6.60 18.35
CA ALA A 285 -13.00 -5.89 19.48
C ALA A 285 -14.46 -5.45 19.25
N CYS A 286 -14.97 -5.51 18.01
CA CYS A 286 -16.33 -5.08 17.68
C CYS A 286 -17.33 -6.23 17.47
N GLY A 287 -16.88 -7.48 17.62
CA GLY A 287 -17.70 -8.68 17.41
C GLY A 287 -17.48 -9.75 18.46
N SER A 288 -18.16 -10.88 18.30
CA SER A 288 -18.09 -12.04 19.20
C SER A 288 -16.96 -13.00 18.86
N HIS A 289 -16.39 -12.93 17.65
CA HIS A 289 -15.34 -13.83 17.21
C HIS A 289 -13.96 -13.26 17.55
N HIS A 290 -13.03 -14.16 17.84
CA HIS A 290 -11.68 -13.81 18.28
C HIS A 290 -10.67 -14.20 17.21
N CYS A 291 -9.90 -13.23 16.79
CA CYS A 291 -8.78 -13.39 15.87
C CYS A 291 -7.72 -12.35 16.26
N PRO A 292 -6.69 -12.75 17.03
CA PRO A 292 -5.60 -11.86 17.40
C PRO A 292 -4.81 -11.43 16.16
N ARG A 293 -4.42 -10.15 16.08
CA ARG A 293 -3.65 -9.63 14.92
C ARG A 293 -2.33 -10.35 14.65
N ALA A 294 -1.73 -10.96 15.68
CA ALA A 294 -0.47 -11.67 15.57
C ALA A 294 -0.63 -13.12 15.09
N ASP A 295 -1.88 -13.59 14.94
CA ASP A 295 -2.16 -14.95 14.49
C ASP A 295 -2.27 -14.98 12.95
N PRO A 296 -1.32 -15.64 12.25
CA PRO A 296 -1.37 -15.73 10.79
C PRO A 296 -2.57 -16.55 10.28
N ASN A 297 -3.09 -17.49 11.10
CA ASN A 297 -4.20 -18.37 10.69
C ASN A 297 -5.50 -17.60 10.45
N CYS A 298 -5.60 -16.40 11.01
CA CYS A 298 -6.75 -15.52 10.85
C CYS A 298 -7.04 -15.14 9.40
N LEU A 299 -6.00 -14.78 8.63
CA LEU A 299 -6.23 -14.40 7.24
C LEU A 299 -6.41 -15.64 6.37
N GLU A 300 -5.73 -16.75 6.69
CA GLU A 300 -5.87 -18.02 5.95
C GLU A 300 -7.30 -18.57 5.95
N MET A 301 -8.12 -18.26 6.96
CA MET A 301 -9.51 -18.69 6.98
C MET A 301 -10.34 -18.03 5.86
N LEU A 302 -9.93 -16.85 5.38
CA LEU A 302 -10.57 -16.20 4.24
C LEU A 302 -10.37 -17.04 2.96
N ASP A 303 -9.23 -17.71 2.83
CA ASP A 303 -8.96 -18.58 1.69
C ASP A 303 -9.82 -19.85 1.71
N LYS A 304 -10.05 -20.40 2.90
CA LYS A 304 -10.59 -21.76 3.08
C LYS A 304 -12.08 -21.79 3.41
N GLU A 305 -12.59 -20.84 4.19
CA GLU A 305 -13.90 -20.95 4.82
C GLU A 305 -14.93 -19.94 4.30
N TYR A 306 -14.52 -18.72 3.93
CA TYR A 306 -15.43 -17.61 3.62
C TYR A 306 -15.47 -17.26 2.13
N LYS A 307 -16.67 -17.02 1.60
CA LYS A 307 -16.87 -16.49 0.24
C LYS A 307 -16.62 -14.98 0.15
N PHE A 308 -16.97 -14.22 1.18
CA PHE A 308 -16.92 -12.76 1.17
C PHE A 308 -16.17 -12.18 2.38
N TYR A 309 -15.54 -11.03 2.19
CA TYR A 309 -14.84 -10.29 3.24
C TYR A 309 -15.24 -8.81 3.23
N LEU A 310 -15.64 -8.26 4.38
CA LEU A 310 -15.92 -6.83 4.49
C LEU A 310 -14.61 -6.03 4.59
N ALA A 311 -14.13 -5.50 3.46
CA ALA A 311 -12.99 -4.60 3.37
C ALA A 311 -13.39 -3.13 3.65
N PHE A 312 -14.07 -2.90 4.78
CA PHE A 312 -14.61 -1.59 5.13
C PHE A 312 -13.55 -0.68 5.74
N GLU A 313 -13.30 0.46 5.11
CA GLU A 313 -12.42 1.50 5.63
C GLU A 313 -13.00 2.19 6.85
N ASN A 314 -12.13 2.82 7.64
CA ASN A 314 -12.55 3.53 8.86
C ASN A 314 -13.23 4.88 8.57
N SER A 315 -13.13 5.37 7.34
CA SER A 315 -13.59 6.68 6.89
C SER A 315 -13.90 6.65 5.40
N ASN A 316 -14.92 7.41 4.99
CA ASN A 316 -15.21 7.62 3.57
C ASN A 316 -14.42 8.83 3.11
N CYS A 317 -13.28 8.59 2.47
CA CYS A 317 -12.36 9.62 2.00
C CYS A 317 -11.91 9.33 0.57
N ARG A 318 -11.77 10.39 -0.23
CA ARG A 318 -11.30 10.34 -1.61
C ARG A 318 -10.02 9.52 -1.71
N ASP A 319 -9.99 8.55 -2.61
CA ASP A 319 -8.86 7.65 -2.91
C ASP A 319 -8.35 6.81 -1.70
N TYR A 320 -9.04 6.81 -0.54
CA TYR A 320 -8.59 6.07 0.65
C TYR A 320 -8.95 4.59 0.54
N VAL A 321 -7.99 3.79 0.07
CA VAL A 321 -8.07 2.34 -0.08
C VAL A 321 -6.82 1.71 0.54
N THR A 322 -7.00 0.77 1.47
CA THR A 322 -5.92 0.33 2.37
C THR A 322 -5.63 -1.18 2.31
N GLU A 323 -4.83 -1.68 3.24
CA GLU A 323 -4.54 -3.10 3.42
C GLU A 323 -5.80 -3.96 3.58
N LYS A 324 -6.91 -3.39 4.06
CA LYS A 324 -8.18 -4.10 4.16
C LYS A 324 -8.66 -4.59 2.80
N PHE A 325 -8.52 -3.76 1.78
CA PHE A 325 -8.90 -4.14 0.43
C PHE A 325 -7.83 -4.99 -0.24
N PHE A 326 -6.59 -4.49 -0.25
CA PHE A 326 -5.54 -5.11 -1.05
C PHE A 326 -4.98 -6.38 -0.40
N VAL A 327 -4.56 -6.31 0.85
CA VAL A 327 -3.88 -7.41 1.55
C VAL A 327 -4.89 -8.41 2.08
N ASN A 328 -5.84 -7.99 2.92
CA ASN A 328 -6.80 -8.92 3.51
C ASN A 328 -7.84 -9.42 2.49
N GLY A 329 -8.15 -8.63 1.47
CA GLY A 329 -9.12 -8.97 0.43
C GLY A 329 -8.47 -9.65 -0.76
N LEU A 330 -7.86 -8.86 -1.67
CA LEU A 330 -7.42 -9.33 -2.97
C LEU A 330 -6.26 -10.35 -2.95
N GLN A 331 -5.38 -10.29 -1.95
CA GLN A 331 -4.30 -11.28 -1.81
C GLN A 331 -4.79 -12.62 -1.21
N HIS A 332 -6.06 -12.71 -0.83
CA HIS A 332 -6.72 -13.95 -0.43
C HIS A 332 -7.73 -14.42 -1.49
N ASP A 333 -8.24 -15.64 -1.33
CA ASP A 333 -9.16 -16.28 -2.26
C ASP A 333 -10.63 -15.95 -1.94
N VAL A 334 -10.90 -14.70 -1.53
CA VAL A 334 -12.20 -14.19 -1.07
C VAL A 334 -12.64 -12.99 -1.91
N VAL A 335 -13.95 -12.77 -2.08
CA VAL A 335 -14.46 -11.57 -2.76
C VAL A 335 -14.59 -10.42 -1.76
N PRO A 336 -13.84 -9.30 -1.91
CA PRO A 336 -13.95 -8.15 -1.02
C PRO A 336 -15.23 -7.36 -1.28
N ILE A 337 -15.94 -7.01 -0.21
CA ILE A 337 -17.04 -6.05 -0.20
C ILE A 337 -16.53 -4.75 0.41
N VAL A 338 -16.52 -3.68 -0.36
CA VAL A 338 -15.79 -2.46 -0.02
C VAL A 338 -16.69 -1.30 0.38
N MET A 339 -16.20 -0.46 1.30
CA MET A 339 -16.80 0.80 1.73
C MET A 339 -15.65 1.75 2.11
N GLY A 340 -15.61 2.95 1.55
CA GLY A 340 -14.57 3.93 1.85
C GLY A 340 -14.45 5.01 0.79
N ALA A 341 -13.51 4.84 -0.14
CA ALA A 341 -13.39 5.65 -1.35
C ALA A 341 -14.64 5.54 -2.26
N ARG A 342 -14.73 6.40 -3.27
CA ARG A 342 -15.85 6.38 -4.24
C ARG A 342 -15.73 5.20 -5.20
N PRO A 343 -16.83 4.74 -5.85
CA PRO A 343 -16.76 3.66 -6.83
C PRO A 343 -15.72 3.88 -7.95
N PRO A 344 -15.60 5.09 -8.59
CA PRO A 344 -14.57 5.33 -9.60
C PRO A 344 -13.13 5.30 -9.06
N GLU A 345 -12.96 5.51 -7.74
CA GLU A 345 -11.65 5.53 -7.10
C GLU A 345 -11.19 4.10 -6.78
N TYR A 346 -12.09 3.22 -6.34
CA TYR A 346 -11.81 1.78 -6.26
C TYR A 346 -11.55 1.18 -7.66
N ALA A 347 -12.39 1.50 -8.65
CA ALA A 347 -12.25 0.97 -10.01
C ALA A 347 -10.92 1.36 -10.68
N ALA A 348 -10.33 2.49 -10.28
CA ALA A 348 -9.04 2.94 -10.81
C ALA A 348 -7.83 2.19 -10.24
N VAL A 349 -7.96 1.52 -9.09
CA VAL A 349 -6.84 0.87 -8.39
C VAL A 349 -7.01 -0.65 -8.24
N ALA A 350 -8.23 -1.15 -8.41
CA ALA A 350 -8.55 -2.56 -8.32
C ALA A 350 -8.33 -3.27 -9.67
N PRO A 351 -8.01 -4.57 -9.65
CA PRO A 351 -8.25 -5.41 -10.82
C PRO A 351 -9.74 -5.36 -11.21
N HIS A 352 -9.98 -5.42 -12.51
CA HIS A 352 -11.31 -5.49 -13.12
C HIS A 352 -12.14 -6.61 -12.51
N ASN A 353 -13.40 -6.29 -12.21
CA ASN A 353 -14.39 -7.21 -11.65
C ASN A 353 -13.89 -7.99 -10.42
N SER A 354 -13.08 -7.39 -9.53
CA SER A 354 -12.46 -8.12 -8.42
C SER A 354 -13.13 -7.92 -7.06
N TYR A 355 -14.20 -7.13 -6.98
CA TYR A 355 -14.79 -6.68 -5.70
C TYR A 355 -16.22 -6.19 -5.88
N ILE A 356 -16.94 -6.03 -4.76
CA ILE A 356 -18.32 -5.54 -4.71
C ILE A 356 -18.34 -4.22 -3.93
N HIS A 357 -18.91 -3.16 -4.48
CA HIS A 357 -19.01 -1.87 -3.77
C HIS A 357 -20.38 -1.72 -3.09
N VAL A 358 -20.43 -1.40 -1.79
CA VAL A 358 -21.72 -1.25 -1.07
C VAL A 358 -22.63 -0.20 -1.69
N GLU A 359 -22.04 0.85 -2.29
CA GLU A 359 -22.79 1.90 -2.98
C GLU A 359 -23.31 1.51 -4.39
N GLU A 360 -23.23 0.24 -4.79
CA GLU A 360 -23.92 -0.26 -5.99
C GLU A 360 -25.35 -0.71 -5.69
N PHE A 361 -25.70 -0.84 -4.41
CA PHE A 361 -26.99 -1.35 -3.93
C PHE A 361 -27.77 -0.24 -3.19
N ALA A 362 -29.08 -0.32 -3.15
CA ALA A 362 -29.96 0.57 -2.40
C ALA A 362 -29.76 0.45 -0.88
N GLY A 363 -29.24 -0.69 -0.40
CA GLY A 363 -28.90 -0.88 0.99
C GLY A 363 -28.46 -2.32 1.32
N PRO A 364 -28.27 -2.63 2.62
CA PRO A 364 -27.77 -3.93 3.07
C PRO A 364 -28.62 -5.13 2.67
N GLU A 365 -29.94 -4.96 2.54
CA GLU A 365 -30.86 -6.04 2.14
C GLU A 365 -30.67 -6.45 0.68
N GLU A 366 -30.60 -5.49 -0.24
CA GLU A 366 -30.34 -5.77 -1.66
C GLU A 366 -28.93 -6.33 -1.87
N LEU A 367 -27.94 -5.80 -1.14
CA LEU A 367 -26.60 -6.38 -1.11
C LEU A 367 -26.64 -7.84 -0.65
N ALA A 368 -27.34 -8.15 0.45
CA ALA A 368 -27.46 -9.52 0.93
C ALA A 368 -28.11 -10.47 -0.09
N ALA A 369 -29.17 -10.03 -0.77
CA ALA A 369 -29.81 -10.79 -1.83
C ALA A 369 -28.83 -11.09 -2.99
N TYR A 370 -28.00 -10.11 -3.37
CA TYR A 370 -26.97 -10.32 -4.38
C TYR A 370 -25.88 -11.30 -3.91
N LEU A 371 -25.44 -11.21 -2.66
CA LEU A 371 -24.46 -12.16 -2.08
C LEU A 371 -25.02 -13.59 -1.98
N GLN A 372 -26.31 -13.76 -1.70
CA GLN A 372 -26.96 -15.07 -1.72
C GLN A 372 -27.00 -15.65 -3.14
N ARG A 373 -27.31 -14.83 -4.15
CA ARG A 373 -27.23 -15.25 -5.56
C ARG A 373 -25.82 -15.70 -5.94
N LEU A 374 -24.78 -14.97 -5.53
CA LEU A 374 -23.38 -15.38 -5.74
C LEU A 374 -23.04 -16.66 -4.97
N ASP A 375 -23.64 -16.88 -3.82
CA ASP A 375 -23.41 -18.08 -3.04
C ASP A 375 -24.02 -19.34 -3.70
N GLU A 376 -25.12 -19.19 -4.42
CA GLU A 376 -25.83 -20.28 -5.10
C GLU A 376 -25.31 -20.56 -6.53
N ASP A 377 -24.60 -19.60 -7.13
CA ASP A 377 -24.07 -19.67 -8.49
C ASP A 377 -22.53 -19.57 -8.48
N ASP A 378 -21.88 -20.75 -8.47
CA ASP A 378 -20.42 -20.84 -8.51
C ASP A 378 -19.84 -20.19 -9.78
N THR A 379 -20.52 -20.25 -10.93
CA THR A 379 -20.01 -19.61 -12.16
C THR A 379 -19.96 -18.09 -11.99
N LEU A 380 -21.03 -17.50 -11.45
CA LEU A 380 -21.09 -16.07 -11.19
C LEU A 380 -20.09 -15.66 -10.10
N TYR A 381 -19.94 -16.43 -9.02
CA TYR A 381 -18.93 -16.17 -8.00
C TYR A 381 -17.50 -16.22 -8.56
N ASN A 382 -17.18 -17.24 -9.35
CA ASN A 382 -15.84 -17.40 -9.94
C ASN A 382 -15.50 -16.30 -10.97
N SER A 383 -16.50 -15.61 -11.53
CA SER A 383 -16.25 -14.45 -12.39
C SER A 383 -15.44 -13.34 -11.70
N TYR A 384 -15.55 -13.23 -10.37
CA TYR A 384 -14.79 -12.26 -9.57
C TYR A 384 -13.30 -12.58 -9.41
N PHE A 385 -12.86 -13.74 -9.90
CA PHE A 385 -11.48 -14.21 -9.79
C PHE A 385 -10.74 -14.22 -11.12
N LYS A 386 -11.41 -13.93 -12.24
CA LYS A 386 -10.81 -13.98 -13.59
C LYS A 386 -9.60 -13.08 -13.78
N TRP A 387 -9.46 -12.03 -12.97
CA TRP A 387 -8.28 -11.18 -12.94
C TRP A 387 -7.03 -11.87 -12.39
N LYS A 388 -7.15 -12.93 -11.58
CA LYS A 388 -6.00 -13.58 -10.92
C LYS A 388 -5.02 -14.11 -11.96
N GLY A 389 -3.78 -13.66 -11.87
CA GLY A 389 -2.71 -14.03 -12.79
C GLY A 389 -2.76 -13.36 -14.16
N THR A 390 -3.46 -12.22 -14.28
CA THR A 390 -3.36 -11.26 -15.41
C THR A 390 -2.43 -10.09 -15.08
N GLY A 391 -1.92 -10.05 -13.85
CA GLY A 391 -1.10 -8.98 -13.30
C GLY A 391 -0.53 -9.35 -11.94
N GLU A 392 0.04 -8.37 -11.25
CA GLU A 392 0.61 -8.53 -9.91
C GLU A 392 0.60 -7.23 -9.10
N PHE A 393 0.72 -7.35 -7.78
CA PHE A 393 1.01 -6.22 -6.90
C PHE A 393 2.51 -5.91 -6.94
N ILE A 394 2.85 -4.64 -7.19
CA ILE A 394 4.23 -4.21 -7.35
C ILE A 394 4.73 -3.47 -6.10
N ASN A 395 6.03 -3.57 -5.84
CA ASN A 395 6.69 -2.62 -4.97
C ASN A 395 6.79 -1.27 -5.68
N THR A 396 6.28 -0.21 -5.07
CA THR A 396 6.29 1.13 -5.68
C THR A 396 7.62 1.87 -5.51
N TYR A 397 8.61 1.26 -4.84
CA TYR A 397 9.95 1.79 -4.59
C TYR A 397 9.96 3.28 -4.22
N PHE A 398 9.20 3.64 -3.18
CA PHE A 398 8.92 5.03 -2.78
C PHE A 398 10.16 5.94 -2.85
N PHE A 399 11.28 5.54 -2.25
CA PHE A 399 12.49 6.37 -2.26
C PHE A 399 13.17 6.46 -3.63
N CYS A 400 13.13 5.42 -4.48
CA CYS A 400 13.58 5.55 -5.87
C CYS A 400 12.81 6.66 -6.59
N ARG A 401 11.48 6.70 -6.40
CA ARG A 401 10.63 7.73 -7.00
C ARG A 401 10.87 9.11 -6.40
N VAL A 402 11.06 9.23 -5.08
CA VAL A 402 11.48 10.51 -4.45
C VAL A 402 12.79 11.01 -5.08
N CYS A 403 13.78 10.14 -5.25
CA CYS A 403 15.06 10.53 -5.86
C CYS A 403 14.88 11.00 -7.31
N ALA A 404 14.16 10.22 -8.13
CA ALA A 404 13.82 10.59 -9.50
C ALA A 404 13.14 11.96 -9.58
N MET A 405 12.14 12.19 -8.73
CA MET A 405 11.35 13.42 -8.69
C MET A 405 12.18 14.64 -8.24
N VAL A 406 13.05 14.51 -7.23
CA VAL A 406 13.92 15.63 -6.79
C VAL A 406 14.85 16.08 -7.92
N HIS A 407 15.42 15.13 -8.67
CA HIS A 407 16.24 15.45 -9.83
C HIS A 407 15.43 16.07 -10.97
N ALA A 408 14.27 15.49 -11.30
CA ALA A 408 13.41 16.01 -12.35
C ALA A 408 12.90 17.43 -12.05
N ASN A 409 12.58 17.74 -10.80
CA ASN A 409 12.09 19.06 -10.41
C ASN A 409 13.14 20.14 -10.65
N GLY A 410 14.39 19.87 -10.28
CA GLY A 410 15.50 20.79 -10.54
C GLY A 410 15.73 21.02 -12.04
N ARG A 411 15.67 19.95 -12.85
CA ARG A 411 15.82 20.02 -14.31
C ARG A 411 14.68 20.78 -14.99
N ARG A 412 13.44 20.61 -14.51
CA ARG A 412 12.26 21.34 -15.01
C ARG A 412 12.10 22.74 -14.42
N GLN A 413 12.98 23.15 -13.49
CA GLN A 413 12.86 24.40 -12.74
C GLN A 413 11.46 24.58 -12.13
N ARG A 414 10.85 23.47 -11.67
CA ARG A 414 9.48 23.46 -11.16
C ARG A 414 9.42 24.10 -9.77
N SER A 415 8.52 25.06 -9.61
CA SER A 415 8.34 25.86 -8.38
C SER A 415 6.95 25.69 -7.74
N ALA A 416 6.28 24.58 -8.01
CA ALA A 416 4.95 24.28 -7.46
C ALA A 416 5.02 24.16 -5.92
N HIS A 417 3.96 24.63 -5.27
CA HIS A 417 3.79 24.57 -3.82
C HIS A 417 2.31 24.66 -3.43
N TYR A 418 2.00 24.29 -2.19
CA TYR A 418 0.67 24.38 -1.61
C TYR A 418 0.60 25.60 -0.69
N THR A 419 -0.20 26.61 -1.06
CA THR A 419 -0.47 27.76 -0.19
C THR A 419 -1.12 27.32 1.13
N ASP A 420 -2.03 26.34 1.05
CA ASP A 420 -2.60 25.69 2.24
C ASP A 420 -2.76 24.18 1.99
N VAL A 421 -1.73 23.42 2.39
CA VAL A 421 -1.75 21.96 2.27
C VAL A 421 -2.84 21.32 3.13
N GLN A 422 -3.24 21.96 4.23
CA GLN A 422 -4.29 21.43 5.09
C GLN A 422 -5.67 21.58 4.45
N ALA A 423 -5.93 22.70 3.77
CA ALA A 423 -7.13 22.87 2.95
C ALA A 423 -7.18 21.79 1.87
N TRP A 424 -6.09 21.64 1.09
CA TRP A 424 -5.98 20.60 0.07
C TRP A 424 -6.27 19.20 0.65
N TRP A 425 -5.72 18.89 1.83
CA TRP A 425 -5.83 17.57 2.44
C TRP A 425 -7.22 17.26 3.03
N ARG A 426 -7.89 18.25 3.63
CA ARG A 426 -9.11 18.02 4.43
C ARG A 426 -10.40 18.48 3.76
N ASP A 427 -10.37 19.56 2.98
CA ASP A 427 -11.58 20.23 2.51
C ASP A 427 -12.25 19.39 1.41
N GLY A 428 -13.50 18.97 1.65
CA GLY A 428 -14.26 18.13 0.72
C GLY A 428 -13.67 16.72 0.49
N ALA A 429 -12.56 16.37 1.16
CA ALA A 429 -11.85 15.13 0.93
C ALA A 429 -12.54 13.91 1.56
N CYS A 430 -13.32 14.11 2.62
CA CYS A 430 -14.03 13.04 3.31
C CYS A 430 -15.49 13.41 3.59
N THR A 431 -16.36 12.41 3.64
CA THR A 431 -17.76 12.55 4.02
C THR A 431 -18.06 11.69 5.26
N ARG A 432 -19.11 12.08 6.01
CA ARG A 432 -19.66 11.28 7.13
C ARG A 432 -20.84 10.40 6.71
N THR A 433 -21.31 10.59 5.48
CA THR A 433 -22.42 9.85 4.87
C THR A 433 -21.92 9.06 3.66
N GLU A 434 -22.82 8.44 2.93
CA GLU A 434 -22.54 7.89 1.59
C GLU A 434 -22.21 9.02 0.61
N TRP A 435 -21.44 8.70 -0.43
CA TRP A 435 -21.07 9.65 -1.47
C TRP A 435 -22.26 10.02 -2.35
N ARG A 436 -23.21 9.11 -2.57
CA ARG A 436 -24.46 9.39 -3.30
C ARG A 436 -25.26 10.53 -2.65
N ALA A 437 -25.44 10.50 -1.32
CA ALA A 437 -26.18 11.54 -0.59
C ALA A 437 -25.54 12.95 -0.70
N THR A 438 -24.23 13.03 -0.97
CA THR A 438 -23.53 14.32 -1.18
C THR A 438 -23.71 14.89 -2.59
N ARG A 439 -23.90 14.05 -3.62
CA ARG A 439 -24.17 14.52 -4.99
C ARG A 439 -25.51 15.23 -5.08
N ASP A 440 -26.54 14.70 -4.42
CA ASP A 440 -27.88 15.30 -4.38
C ASP A 440 -27.90 16.66 -3.65
N GLN A 441 -27.00 16.87 -2.68
CA GLN A 441 -26.87 18.16 -2.00
C GLN A 441 -26.07 19.21 -2.77
N GLN A 442 -25.27 18.78 -3.75
CA GLN A 442 -24.43 19.67 -4.56
C GLN A 442 -25.13 20.07 -5.86
N SER A 443 -25.91 19.17 -6.47
CA SER A 443 -26.82 19.49 -7.58
C SER A 443 -27.96 20.46 -7.19
N LEU A 444 -28.31 20.52 -5.90
CA LEU A 444 -29.28 21.50 -5.38
C LEU A 444 -28.67 22.89 -5.11
N ARG A 445 -27.33 23.03 -5.11
CA ARG A 445 -26.65 24.32 -4.86
C ARG A 445 -26.24 25.05 -6.13
N ASP A 446 -26.00 24.30 -7.21
CA ASP A 446 -25.66 24.86 -8.52
C ASP A 446 -26.65 24.30 -9.56
N PRO A 447 -27.79 24.98 -9.82
CA PRO A 447 -28.63 24.63 -10.96
C PRO A 447 -27.93 25.02 -12.27
N PRO A 448 -28.29 24.36 -13.40
CA PRO A 448 -27.55 24.39 -14.66
C PRO A 448 -27.37 25.78 -15.28
#